data_AF-A0A1E7LUX6-F1
#
_entry.id   AF-A0A1E7LUX6-F1
#
_cell.length_a   1.000
_cell.length_b   1.000
_cell.length_c   1.000
_cell.angle_alpha   90.00
_cell.angle_beta   90.00
_cell.angle_gamma   90.00
#
_symmetry.space_group_name_H-M   'P 1'
#
loop_
_entity.id
_entity.type
_entity.pdbx_description
1 polymer ?
#
loop_
_entity_poly.entity_id
_entity_poly.type
_entity_poly.pdbx_seq_one_letter_code
_entity_poly.pdbx_strand_id
1 'polypeptide(L)'
;MSPTIKALPAAETVAVRAREIHAAIEADQEFPAFKAASLKYDADWQCFTGSVVVAHYDQEQDKHGLFAEGLRALCLKAAVYERTGDENAAEIPIAVPVDEMTHAMIAQPQLLARIAARVGVAIIHQTDQEHTNWREEDYTHQAYRAAWGEPDRRLWLPAEEVTRRLAWLDQKYAAMGFRKQGQAHDFGFSAEELSALAVSQGPGASR
;
A
#
# COMPACT_ATOMS: atom_id res chain seq x y z
N MET A 1 -25.22 9.21 19.41
CA MET A 1 -25.58 9.72 18.08
C MET A 1 -24.78 8.90 17.08
N SER A 2 -25.43 8.10 16.24
CA SER A 2 -24.72 7.41 15.15
C SER A 2 -24.23 8.46 14.15
N PRO A 3 -22.96 8.42 13.71
CA PRO A 3 -22.48 9.38 12.73
C PRO A 3 -23.29 9.22 11.44
N THR A 4 -23.85 10.33 10.94
CA THR A 4 -24.49 10.37 9.64
C THR A 4 -23.39 10.26 8.60
N ILE A 5 -23.20 9.08 8.01
CA ILE A 5 -22.28 8.88 6.89
C ILE A 5 -22.73 9.80 5.75
N LYS A 6 -21.89 10.78 5.37
CA LYS A 6 -22.16 11.61 4.19
C LYS A 6 -22.10 10.72 2.95
N ALA A 7 -23.06 10.91 2.04
CA ALA A 7 -23.03 10.21 0.76
C ALA A 7 -21.74 10.56 -0.01
N LEU A 8 -21.13 9.55 -0.62
CA LEU A 8 -19.93 9.74 -1.44
C LEU A 8 -20.23 10.63 -2.66
N PRO A 9 -19.30 11.49 -3.10
CA PRO A 9 -19.46 12.27 -4.33
C PRO A 9 -19.55 11.37 -5.57
N ALA A 10 -19.96 11.91 -6.72
CA ALA A 10 -19.94 11.15 -7.98
C ALA A 10 -18.50 10.76 -8.37
N ALA A 11 -18.30 9.50 -8.77
CA ALA A 11 -16.99 8.92 -9.07
C ALA A 11 -16.24 9.70 -10.16
N GLU A 12 -16.94 10.17 -11.20
CA GLU A 12 -16.36 10.95 -12.30
C GLU A 12 -15.86 12.32 -11.83
N THR A 13 -16.55 12.93 -10.88
CA THR A 13 -16.12 14.22 -10.31
C THR A 13 -14.86 14.04 -9.47
N VAL A 14 -14.79 12.96 -8.69
CA VAL A 14 -13.59 12.59 -7.93
C VAL A 14 -12.44 12.25 -8.88
N ALA A 15 -12.71 11.52 -9.96
CA ALA A 15 -11.72 11.14 -10.96
C ALA A 15 -11.05 12.35 -11.62
N VAL A 16 -11.84 13.35 -12.05
CA VAL A 16 -11.30 14.61 -12.61
C VAL A 16 -10.38 15.27 -11.59
N ARG A 17 -10.86 15.43 -10.36
CA ARG A 17 -10.09 16.13 -9.33
C ARG A 17 -8.83 15.37 -8.93
N ALA A 18 -8.91 14.05 -8.79
CA ALA A 18 -7.76 13.21 -8.45
C ALA A 18 -6.66 13.28 -9.51
N ARG A 19 -6.99 13.39 -10.80
CA ARG A 19 -6.00 13.64 -11.86
C ARG A 19 -5.30 14.99 -11.71
N GLU A 20 -6.05 16.05 -11.39
CA GLU A 20 -5.47 17.38 -11.16
C GLU A 20 -4.51 17.38 -9.97
N ILE A 21 -4.91 16.75 -8.87
CA ILE A 21 -4.07 16.60 -7.67
C ILE A 21 -2.81 15.80 -8.00
N HIS A 22 -2.96 14.67 -8.69
CA HIS A 22 -1.84 13.83 -9.11
C HIS A 22 -0.84 14.62 -9.98
N ALA A 23 -1.32 15.33 -11.00
CA ALA A 23 -0.48 16.13 -11.88
C ALA A 23 0.24 17.27 -11.12
N ALA A 24 -0.44 17.91 -10.18
CA ALA A 24 0.14 18.97 -9.37
C ALA A 24 1.22 18.43 -8.40
N ILE A 25 1.00 17.25 -7.80
CA ILE A 25 2.01 16.57 -6.98
C ILE A 25 3.23 16.19 -7.82
N GLU A 26 3.04 15.60 -9.00
CA GLU A 26 4.15 15.20 -9.87
C GLU A 26 4.97 16.39 -10.39
N ALA A 27 4.33 17.55 -10.57
CA ALA A 27 4.99 18.78 -11.00
C ALA A 27 5.74 19.51 -9.87
N ASP A 28 5.56 19.10 -8.61
CA ASP A 28 6.21 19.74 -7.47
C ASP A 28 7.73 19.49 -7.48
N GLN A 29 8.51 20.53 -7.17
CA GLN A 29 9.98 20.45 -7.17
C GLN A 29 10.56 19.43 -6.17
N GLU A 30 9.83 19.08 -5.11
CA GLU A 30 10.26 18.08 -4.12
C GLU A 30 9.78 16.66 -4.46
N PHE A 31 8.96 16.48 -5.50
CA PHE A 31 8.44 15.18 -5.89
C PHE A 31 9.54 14.13 -6.19
N PRO A 32 10.66 14.45 -6.89
CA PRO A 32 11.73 13.49 -7.10
C PRO A 32 12.34 12.98 -5.79
N ALA A 33 12.52 13.87 -4.80
CA ALA A 33 13.06 13.50 -3.49
C ALA A 33 12.05 12.66 -2.69
N PHE A 34 10.77 13.01 -2.73
CA PHE A 34 9.68 12.24 -2.13
C PHE A 34 9.58 10.82 -2.72
N LYS A 35 9.62 10.70 -4.05
CA LYS A 35 9.61 9.42 -4.75
C LYS A 35 10.82 8.58 -4.39
N ALA A 36 12.03 9.16 -4.43
CA ALA A 36 13.25 8.45 -4.07
C ALA A 36 13.22 7.94 -2.63
N ALA A 37 12.72 8.74 -1.68
CA ALA A 37 12.59 8.34 -0.28
C ALA A 37 11.53 7.24 -0.09
N SER A 38 10.36 7.36 -0.72
CA SER A 38 9.28 6.37 -0.62
C SER A 38 9.65 5.01 -1.24
N LEU A 39 10.58 5.00 -2.21
CA LEU A 39 11.09 3.78 -2.85
C LEU A 39 12.28 3.19 -2.10
N LYS A 40 12.76 3.84 -1.03
CA LYS A 40 13.91 3.41 -0.25
C LYS A 40 13.45 2.49 0.87
N TYR A 41 13.20 1.25 0.52
CA TYR A 41 12.88 0.14 1.42
C TYR A 41 13.56 -1.12 0.91
N ASP A 42 14.85 -1.22 1.20
CA ASP A 42 15.74 -2.30 0.76
C ASP A 42 16.09 -3.29 1.89
N ALA A 43 16.04 -2.87 3.16
CA ALA A 43 16.40 -3.73 4.30
C ALA A 43 15.45 -3.72 5.51
N ASP A 44 14.71 -2.63 5.73
CA ASP A 44 14.15 -2.35 7.07
C ASP A 44 12.62 -2.47 7.20
N TRP A 45 11.88 -2.66 6.10
CA TRP A 45 10.41 -2.66 6.14
C TRP A 45 9.84 -3.65 5.13
N GLN A 46 9.49 -4.83 5.62
CA GLN A 46 8.68 -5.78 4.87
C GLN A 46 7.55 -6.28 5.76
N CYS A 47 6.30 -6.11 5.31
CA CYS A 47 5.17 -6.74 5.95
C CYS A 47 4.97 -8.16 5.39
N PHE A 48 4.51 -9.07 6.25
CA PHE A 48 4.13 -10.44 5.89
C PHE A 48 2.69 -10.50 5.34
N THR A 49 2.01 -9.36 5.23
CA THR A 49 0.60 -9.29 4.81
C THR A 49 0.31 -8.29 3.69
N GLY A 50 1.26 -7.41 3.38
CA GLY A 50 1.16 -6.39 2.32
C GLY A 50 1.44 -6.96 0.93
N SER A 51 2.40 -6.36 0.24
CA SER A 51 2.81 -6.62 -1.15
C SER A 51 3.26 -8.05 -1.41
N VAL A 52 3.57 -8.82 -0.37
CA VAL A 52 3.87 -10.26 -0.48
C VAL A 52 2.72 -11.08 -1.08
N VAL A 53 1.49 -10.54 -1.11
CA VAL A 53 0.37 -11.18 -1.81
C VAL A 53 0.44 -11.03 -3.33
N VAL A 54 1.32 -10.17 -3.85
CA VAL A 54 1.55 -10.01 -5.29
C VAL A 54 2.24 -11.27 -5.85
N ALA A 55 1.74 -11.78 -6.97
CA ALA A 55 2.32 -12.97 -7.58
C ALA A 55 3.71 -12.67 -8.13
N HIS A 56 4.69 -13.52 -7.80
CA HIS A 56 6.11 -13.32 -8.10
C HIS A 56 6.64 -11.96 -7.61
N TYR A 57 6.17 -11.53 -6.43
CA TYR A 57 6.58 -10.26 -5.84
C TYR A 57 8.10 -10.16 -5.74
N ASP A 58 8.62 -9.06 -6.26
CA ASP A 58 10.01 -8.65 -6.14
C ASP A 58 10.01 -7.14 -5.88
N GLN A 59 10.49 -6.73 -4.71
CA GLN A 59 10.45 -5.34 -4.28
C GLN A 59 11.17 -4.41 -5.26
N GLU A 60 12.31 -4.81 -5.83
CA GLU A 60 13.05 -3.96 -6.76
C GLU A 60 12.32 -3.77 -8.08
N GLN A 61 11.66 -4.83 -8.56
CA GLN A 61 10.87 -4.79 -9.79
C GLN A 61 9.52 -4.09 -9.61
N ASP A 62 8.87 -4.27 -8.45
CA ASP A 62 7.48 -3.90 -8.23
C ASP A 62 7.30 -2.51 -7.61
N LYS A 63 8.27 -2.01 -6.85
CA LYS A 63 8.16 -0.75 -6.10
C LYS A 63 7.73 0.44 -6.95
N HIS A 64 8.17 0.52 -8.20
CA HIS A 64 7.80 1.63 -9.09
C HIS A 64 6.35 1.59 -9.53
N GLY A 65 5.82 0.38 -9.83
CA GLY A 65 4.41 0.20 -10.14
C GLY A 65 3.54 0.47 -8.93
N LEU A 66 3.90 -0.12 -7.78
CA LEU A 66 3.22 0.12 -6.51
C LEU A 66 3.21 1.61 -6.14
N PHE A 67 4.32 2.32 -6.33
CA PHE A 67 4.39 3.77 -6.07
C PHE A 67 3.39 4.55 -6.93
N ALA A 68 3.28 4.24 -8.22
CA ALA A 68 2.32 4.91 -9.08
C ALA A 68 0.88 4.65 -8.60
N GLU A 69 0.56 3.41 -8.24
CA GLU A 69 -0.77 3.03 -7.76
C GLU A 69 -1.10 3.63 -6.38
N GLY A 70 -0.15 3.64 -5.45
CA GLY A 70 -0.30 4.23 -4.12
C GLY A 70 -0.54 5.74 -4.18
N LEU A 71 0.18 6.44 -5.06
CA LEU A 71 -0.02 7.89 -5.24
C LEU A 71 -1.41 8.18 -5.84
N ARG A 72 -1.85 7.40 -6.82
CA ARG A 72 -3.21 7.51 -7.39
C ARG A 72 -4.28 7.29 -6.33
N ALA A 73 -4.11 6.28 -5.47
CA ALA A 73 -5.00 6.00 -4.35
C ALA A 73 -5.08 7.19 -3.37
N LEU A 74 -3.94 7.75 -2.94
CA LEU A 74 -3.91 8.94 -2.08
C LEU A 74 -4.58 10.15 -2.73
N CYS A 75 -4.43 10.34 -4.05
CA CYS A 75 -5.11 11.42 -4.78
C CYS A 75 -6.63 11.23 -4.83
N LEU A 76 -7.13 9.99 -4.95
CA LEU A 76 -8.57 9.71 -4.85
C LEU A 76 -9.08 10.02 -3.44
N LYS A 77 -8.39 9.57 -2.38
CA LYS A 77 -8.76 9.88 -0.98
C LYS A 77 -8.81 11.39 -0.74
N ALA A 78 -7.78 12.12 -1.17
CA ALA A 78 -7.72 13.58 -1.08
C ALA A 78 -8.89 14.27 -1.81
N ALA A 79 -9.24 13.80 -3.01
CA ALA A 79 -10.36 14.35 -3.78
C ALA A 79 -11.72 14.07 -3.13
N VAL A 80 -11.92 12.90 -2.51
CA VAL A 80 -13.13 12.61 -1.72
C VAL A 80 -13.19 13.51 -0.50
N TYR A 81 -12.07 13.68 0.21
CA TYR A 81 -12.01 14.56 1.37
C TYR A 81 -12.32 16.02 1.02
N GLU A 82 -11.74 16.57 -0.06
CA GLU A 82 -12.00 17.96 -0.50
C GLU A 82 -13.50 18.22 -0.74
N ARG A 83 -14.23 17.20 -1.20
CA ARG A 83 -15.67 17.29 -1.52
C ARG A 83 -16.57 17.06 -0.32
N THR A 84 -16.13 16.30 0.67
CA THR A 84 -16.97 15.85 1.79
C THR A 84 -16.63 16.54 3.11
N GLY A 85 -15.36 16.90 3.31
CA GLY A 85 -14.80 17.33 4.58
C GLY A 85 -14.86 16.24 5.66
N ASP A 86 -14.89 14.97 5.27
CA ASP A 86 -15.07 13.82 6.16
C ASP A 86 -13.92 12.81 5.94
N GLU A 87 -13.08 12.64 6.96
CA GLU A 87 -11.94 11.72 6.93
C GLU A 87 -12.38 10.26 6.75
N ASN A 88 -13.46 9.85 7.44
CA ASN A 88 -13.98 8.48 7.34
C ASN A 88 -14.51 8.20 5.93
N ALA A 89 -15.18 9.17 5.30
CA ALA A 89 -15.66 9.01 3.94
C ALA A 89 -14.50 8.96 2.93
N ALA A 90 -13.39 9.64 3.22
CA ALA A 90 -12.20 9.68 2.38
C ALA A 90 -11.37 8.38 2.43
N GLU A 91 -11.52 7.57 3.48
CA GLU A 91 -10.94 6.22 3.59
C GLU A 91 -11.63 5.21 2.67
N ILE A 92 -11.75 5.53 1.38
CA ILE A 92 -12.31 4.60 0.40
C ILE A 92 -11.46 3.33 0.32
N PRO A 93 -12.06 2.15 0.09
CA PRO A 93 -11.31 0.89 0.06
C PRO A 93 -10.24 0.88 -1.03
N ILE A 94 -9.03 0.47 -0.72
CA ILE A 94 -7.93 0.27 -1.70
C ILE A 94 -7.32 -1.13 -1.56
N ALA A 95 -6.63 -1.61 -2.60
CA ALA A 95 -6.05 -2.94 -2.57
C ALA A 95 -4.86 -3.02 -1.58
N VAL A 96 -4.71 -4.14 -0.88
CA VAL A 96 -3.66 -4.33 0.14
C VAL A 96 -2.23 -3.97 -0.32
N PRO A 97 -1.74 -4.41 -1.50
CA PRO A 97 -0.39 -4.01 -1.95
C PRO A 97 -0.26 -2.50 -2.16
N VAL A 98 -1.33 -1.87 -2.66
CA VAL A 98 -1.38 -0.43 -2.91
C VAL A 98 -1.37 0.34 -1.60
N ASP A 99 -2.14 -0.12 -0.61
CA ASP A 99 -2.19 0.44 0.74
C ASP A 99 -0.83 0.41 1.44
N GLU A 100 -0.11 -0.71 1.38
CA GLU A 100 1.24 -0.80 1.98
C GLU A 100 2.21 0.23 1.38
N MET A 101 2.11 0.50 0.07
CA MET A 101 2.91 1.56 -0.54
C MET A 101 2.47 2.97 -0.09
N THR A 102 1.20 3.17 0.25
CA THR A 102 0.79 4.45 0.85
C THR A 102 1.43 4.67 2.22
N HIS A 103 1.63 3.62 3.01
CA HIS A 103 2.35 3.71 4.29
C HIS A 103 3.80 4.19 4.09
N ALA A 104 4.49 3.63 3.09
CA ALA A 104 5.84 4.04 2.69
C ALA A 104 5.91 5.53 2.29
N MET A 105 4.89 6.05 1.61
CA MET A 105 4.77 7.46 1.25
C MET A 105 4.53 8.35 2.48
N ILE A 106 3.64 7.94 3.37
CA ILE A 106 3.26 8.72 4.56
C ILE A 106 4.40 8.75 5.59
N ALA A 107 5.26 7.73 5.58
CA ALA A 107 6.51 7.71 6.32
C ALA A 107 7.52 8.79 5.89
N GLN A 108 7.21 9.60 4.86
CA GLN A 108 7.98 10.78 4.45
C GLN A 108 7.28 12.10 4.85
N PRO A 109 6.94 12.31 6.14
CA PRO A 109 5.93 13.29 6.55
C PRO A 109 6.32 14.73 6.20
N GLN A 110 7.60 15.09 6.29
CA GLN A 110 8.02 16.46 5.98
C GLN A 110 7.95 16.77 4.48
N LEU A 111 8.31 15.81 3.62
CA LEU A 111 8.24 16.00 2.16
C LEU A 111 6.78 16.03 1.71
N LEU A 112 5.99 15.03 2.13
CA LEU A 112 4.59 14.92 1.76
C LEU A 112 3.77 16.14 2.23
N ALA A 113 3.98 16.60 3.47
CA ALA A 113 3.27 17.78 3.99
C ALA A 113 3.60 19.07 3.21
N ARG A 114 4.86 19.27 2.81
CA ARG A 114 5.26 20.46 2.04
C ARG A 114 4.69 20.44 0.62
N ILE A 115 4.71 19.28 -0.04
CA ILE A 115 4.09 19.10 -1.36
C ILE A 115 2.58 19.35 -1.26
N ALA A 116 1.90 18.68 -0.31
CA ALA A 116 0.46 18.83 -0.10
C ALA A 116 0.06 20.29 0.18
N ALA A 117 0.84 21.02 0.99
CA ALA A 117 0.61 22.44 1.27
C ALA A 117 0.75 23.32 0.01
N ARG A 118 1.74 23.06 -0.87
CA ARG A 118 1.91 23.81 -2.12
C ARG A 118 0.84 23.49 -3.16
N VAL A 119 0.43 22.22 -3.24
CA VAL A 119 -0.67 21.76 -4.09
C VAL A 119 -2.04 22.23 -3.56
N GLY A 120 -2.13 22.53 -2.27
CA GLY A 120 -3.36 23.00 -1.62
C GLY A 120 -4.34 21.88 -1.32
N VAL A 121 -3.85 20.70 -0.94
CA VAL A 121 -4.67 19.52 -0.64
C VAL A 121 -4.34 18.94 0.74
N ALA A 122 -5.30 18.23 1.33
CA ALA A 122 -5.06 17.38 2.48
C ALA A 122 -4.96 15.93 2.02
N ILE A 123 -3.88 15.25 2.40
CA ILE A 123 -3.71 13.81 2.17
C ILE A 123 -4.26 13.09 3.40
N ILE A 124 -5.30 12.29 3.21
CA ILE A 124 -5.96 11.53 4.28
C ILE A 124 -5.52 10.08 4.20
N HIS A 125 -4.98 9.58 5.31
CA HIS A 125 -4.81 8.17 5.58
C HIS A 125 -4.67 7.93 7.09
N GLN A 126 -5.47 7.04 7.65
CA GLN A 126 -5.53 6.73 9.07
C GLN A 126 -5.68 5.22 9.26
N THR A 127 -4.69 4.57 9.89
CA THR A 127 -4.63 3.11 10.04
C THR A 127 -5.83 2.51 10.78
N ASP A 128 -6.47 3.24 11.70
CA ASP A 128 -7.65 2.77 12.41
C ASP A 128 -8.96 2.89 11.60
N GLN A 129 -8.93 3.63 10.49
CA GLN A 129 -10.06 3.82 9.57
C GLN A 129 -9.77 3.24 8.17
N GLU A 130 -8.57 2.72 7.92
CA GLU A 130 -8.18 2.22 6.62
C GLU A 130 -9.04 1.02 6.20
N HIS A 131 -9.43 1.04 4.92
CA HIS A 131 -10.23 -0.01 4.32
C HIS A 131 -9.41 -0.69 3.21
N THR A 132 -9.03 -1.94 3.42
CA THR A 132 -8.26 -2.73 2.45
C THR A 132 -9.07 -3.81 1.73
N ASN A 133 -10.39 -3.77 1.91
CA ASN A 133 -11.37 -4.71 1.36
C ASN A 133 -11.87 -4.32 -0.04
N TRP A 134 -10.98 -3.76 -0.88
CA TRP A 134 -11.30 -3.35 -2.25
C TRP A 134 -11.85 -4.49 -3.11
N ARG A 135 -12.81 -4.16 -3.98
CA ARG A 135 -13.40 -5.07 -4.98
C ARG A 135 -13.56 -4.38 -6.32
N GLU A 136 -13.64 -5.17 -7.37
CA GLU A 136 -14.09 -4.69 -8.68
C GLU A 136 -15.53 -4.14 -8.56
N GLU A 137 -15.79 -3.08 -9.33
CA GLU A 137 -17.05 -2.33 -9.41
C GLU A 137 -17.46 -1.56 -8.15
N ASP A 138 -16.67 -1.61 -7.07
CA ASP A 138 -16.84 -0.71 -5.93
C ASP A 138 -16.54 0.75 -6.30
N TYR A 139 -16.92 1.67 -5.41
CA TYR A 139 -16.73 3.11 -5.59
C TYR A 139 -15.29 3.48 -6.02
N THR A 140 -14.27 2.93 -5.34
CA THR A 140 -12.87 3.18 -5.69
C THR A 140 -12.55 2.68 -7.10
N HIS A 141 -13.06 1.52 -7.50
CA HIS A 141 -12.86 0.98 -8.86
C HIS A 141 -13.44 1.93 -9.92
N GLN A 142 -14.67 2.40 -9.70
CA GLN A 142 -15.34 3.32 -10.61
C GLN A 142 -14.59 4.65 -10.75
N ALA A 143 -14.19 5.25 -9.62
CA ALA A 143 -13.46 6.52 -9.63
C ALA A 143 -12.06 6.35 -10.24
N TYR A 144 -11.36 5.26 -9.93
CA TYR A 144 -10.07 4.93 -10.53
C TYR A 144 -10.20 4.75 -12.05
N ARG A 145 -11.18 3.97 -12.52
CA ARG A 145 -11.41 3.74 -13.95
C ARG A 145 -11.72 5.00 -14.72
N ALA A 146 -12.57 5.86 -14.16
CA ALA A 146 -12.86 7.16 -14.73
C ALA A 146 -11.63 8.09 -14.77
N ALA A 147 -10.65 7.88 -13.89
CA ALA A 147 -9.42 8.67 -13.80
C ALA A 147 -8.33 8.18 -14.76
N TRP A 148 -7.97 6.90 -14.69
CA TRP A 148 -6.77 6.32 -15.32
C TRP A 148 -7.03 5.04 -16.13
N GLY A 149 -8.27 4.58 -16.25
CA GLY A 149 -8.62 3.31 -16.89
C GLY A 149 -8.53 2.11 -15.95
N GLU A 150 -8.42 0.91 -16.48
CA GLU A 150 -8.39 -0.30 -15.66
C GLU A 150 -7.15 -0.34 -14.75
N PRO A 151 -7.30 -0.65 -13.45
CA PRO A 151 -6.15 -0.84 -12.57
C PRO A 151 -5.32 -2.07 -12.98
N ASP A 152 -4.03 -2.06 -12.66
CA ASP A 152 -3.19 -3.25 -12.82
C ASP A 152 -3.69 -4.38 -11.90
N ARG A 153 -4.32 -5.40 -12.50
CA ARG A 153 -4.91 -6.56 -11.82
C ARG A 153 -3.89 -7.37 -11.01
N ARG A 154 -2.60 -7.20 -11.25
CA ARG A 154 -1.56 -7.86 -10.44
C ARG A 154 -1.39 -7.17 -9.08
N LEU A 155 -1.57 -5.85 -9.04
CA LEU A 155 -1.38 -5.00 -7.85
C LEU A 155 -2.71 -4.69 -7.14
N TRP A 156 -3.80 -4.59 -7.90
CA TRP A 156 -5.15 -4.39 -7.42
C TRP A 156 -5.89 -5.73 -7.30
N LEU A 157 -5.66 -6.41 -6.16
CA LEU A 157 -6.26 -7.71 -5.87
C LEU A 157 -7.55 -7.54 -5.07
N PRO A 158 -8.66 -8.20 -5.45
CA PRO A 158 -9.89 -8.21 -4.66
C PRO A 158 -9.67 -8.80 -3.26
N ALA A 159 -10.46 -8.33 -2.29
CA ALA A 159 -10.38 -8.72 -0.88
C ALA A 159 -10.38 -10.24 -0.66
N GLU A 160 -11.21 -10.99 -1.41
CA GLU A 160 -11.29 -12.45 -1.32
C GLU A 160 -9.99 -13.12 -1.75
N GLU A 161 -9.36 -12.60 -2.81
CA GLU A 161 -8.12 -13.15 -3.34
C GLU A 161 -6.95 -12.86 -2.40
N VAL A 162 -6.91 -11.66 -1.82
CA VAL A 162 -5.96 -11.32 -0.75
C VAL A 162 -6.12 -12.28 0.43
N THR A 163 -7.35 -12.46 0.92
CA THR A 163 -7.66 -13.36 2.05
C THR A 163 -7.18 -14.79 1.76
N ARG A 164 -7.44 -15.29 0.55
CA ARG A 164 -7.01 -16.62 0.12
C ARG A 164 -5.49 -16.75 0.09
N ARG A 165 -4.78 -15.74 -0.45
CA ARG A 165 -3.30 -15.73 -0.52
C ARG A 165 -2.67 -15.63 0.87
N LEU A 166 -3.20 -14.79 1.75
CA LEU A 166 -2.72 -14.66 3.12
C LEU A 166 -2.92 -15.94 3.93
N ALA A 167 -4.05 -16.63 3.78
CA ALA A 167 -4.28 -17.91 4.44
C ALA A 167 -3.27 -18.98 3.99
N TRP A 168 -2.87 -18.96 2.71
CA TRP A 168 -1.84 -19.87 2.19
C TRP A 168 -0.43 -19.49 2.70
N LEU A 169 -0.10 -18.19 2.70
CA LEU A 169 1.18 -17.68 3.20
C LEU A 169 1.34 -17.94 4.69
N ASP A 170 0.30 -17.75 5.49
CA ASP A 170 0.33 -18.00 6.94
C ASP A 170 0.71 -19.45 7.26
N GLN A 171 0.22 -20.43 6.48
CA GLN A 171 0.63 -21.83 6.64
C GLN A 171 2.13 -22.03 6.35
N LYS A 172 2.69 -21.30 5.37
CA LYS A 172 4.12 -21.36 5.05
C LYS A 172 4.96 -20.69 6.13
N TYR A 173 4.53 -19.53 6.62
CA TYR A 173 5.19 -18.81 7.70
C TYR A 173 5.17 -19.60 9.02
N ALA A 174 4.04 -20.23 9.35
CA ALA A 174 3.90 -21.13 10.50
C ALA A 174 4.89 -22.30 10.44
N ALA A 175 5.06 -22.92 9.28
CA ALA A 175 6.04 -23.99 9.10
C ALA A 175 7.50 -23.53 9.29
N MET A 176 7.76 -22.23 9.14
CA MET A 176 9.07 -21.62 9.36
C MET A 176 9.25 -21.09 10.80
N GLY A 177 8.25 -21.23 11.68
CA GLY A 177 8.33 -20.77 13.08
C GLY A 177 7.80 -19.35 13.33
N PHE A 178 7.23 -18.69 12.31
CA PHE A 178 6.55 -17.41 12.44
C PHE A 178 5.05 -17.62 12.73
N ARG A 179 4.45 -16.78 13.55
CA ARG A 179 3.03 -16.79 13.90
C ARG A 179 2.41 -15.42 13.71
N LYS A 180 1.08 -15.37 13.62
CA LYS A 180 0.32 -14.11 13.46
C LYS A 180 0.87 -13.26 12.31
N GLN A 181 1.14 -13.89 11.17
CA GLN A 181 1.68 -13.22 9.99
C GLN A 181 2.93 -12.37 10.34
N GLY A 182 3.91 -12.98 11.01
CA GLY A 182 5.18 -12.34 11.37
C GLY A 182 5.16 -11.48 12.64
N GLN A 183 3.99 -11.23 13.26
CA GLN A 183 3.92 -10.45 14.50
C GLN A 183 4.41 -11.22 15.74
N ALA A 184 4.66 -12.52 15.61
CA ALA A 184 5.28 -13.34 16.64
C ALA A 184 6.13 -14.44 16.01
N HIS A 185 7.09 -14.97 16.76
CA HIS A 185 7.83 -16.18 16.41
C HIS A 185 8.18 -16.96 17.68
N ASP A 186 8.59 -18.21 17.52
CA ASP A 186 9.01 -19.07 18.63
C ASP A 186 10.54 -19.33 18.65
N PHE A 187 11.31 -18.64 17.80
CA PHE A 187 12.78 -18.70 17.82
C PHE A 187 13.35 -18.27 19.16
N GLY A 188 14.32 -19.03 19.66
CA GLY A 188 15.02 -18.74 20.91
C GLY A 188 16.28 -17.90 20.71
N PHE A 189 16.77 -17.80 19.47
CA PHE A 189 18.04 -17.15 19.10
C PHE A 189 19.23 -17.62 19.97
N SER A 190 19.20 -18.87 20.43
CA SER A 190 20.31 -19.40 21.22
C SER A 190 21.56 -19.56 20.34
N ALA A 191 22.74 -19.53 20.95
CA ALA A 191 23.99 -19.75 20.21
C ALA A 191 24.00 -21.11 19.48
N GLU A 192 23.34 -22.12 20.06
CA GLU A 192 23.15 -23.44 19.46
C GLU A 192 22.26 -23.37 18.21
N GLU A 193 21.09 -22.72 18.32
CA GLU A 193 20.14 -22.54 17.20
C GLU A 193 20.79 -21.78 16.03
N LEU A 194 21.52 -20.70 16.32
CA LEU A 194 22.21 -19.91 15.30
C LEU A 194 23.41 -20.63 14.68
N SER A 195 24.09 -21.52 15.42
CA SER A 195 25.24 -22.28 14.89
C SER A 195 24.82 -23.48 14.03
N ALA A 196 23.64 -24.05 14.26
CA ALA A 196 23.12 -25.18 13.48
C ALA A 196 22.91 -24.82 11.99
N LEU A 197 22.64 -23.55 11.67
CA LEU A 197 22.49 -23.03 10.31
C LEU A 197 23.79 -23.02 9.50
N ALA A 198 24.95 -22.94 10.16
CA ALA A 198 26.25 -22.85 9.48
C ALA A 198 26.71 -24.20 8.88
N VAL A 199 26.10 -25.32 9.28
CA VAL A 199 26.54 -26.67 8.88
C VAL A 199 25.82 -27.19 7.63
N SER A 200 24.68 -26.62 7.24
CA SER A 200 23.92 -27.07 6.05
C SER A 200 24.33 -26.39 4.73
N GLN A 201 25.21 -25.39 4.75
CA GLN A 201 25.80 -24.74 3.57
C GLN A 201 27.21 -25.32 3.27
N GLY A 202 27.29 -26.62 2.98
CA GLY A 202 28.53 -27.30 2.55
C GLY A 202 28.78 -27.17 1.03
N PRO A 203 30.04 -27.28 0.55
CA PRO A 203 30.50 -26.70 -0.71
C PRO A 203 29.95 -27.46 -1.93
N GLY A 204 29.12 -26.81 -2.74
CA GLY A 204 28.52 -27.40 -3.93
C GLY A 204 28.35 -26.43 -5.08
N ALA A 205 29.43 -26.12 -5.79
CA ALA A 205 29.47 -25.99 -7.27
C ALA A 205 30.85 -25.50 -7.73
N SER A 206 31.79 -26.43 -7.92
CA SER A 206 32.75 -26.32 -9.02
C SER A 206 32.43 -27.42 -10.00
N ARG A 207 31.86 -27.05 -11.15
CA ARG A 207 32.01 -27.74 -12.43
C ARG A 207 32.03 -26.69 -13.53
#